data_AF-A0A1X4HRD3-F1
#
_entry.id   AF-A0A1X4HRD3-F1
#
_cell.length_a   1.000
_cell.length_b   1.000
_cell.length_c   1.000
_cell.angle_alpha   90.00
_cell.angle_beta   90.00
_cell.angle_gamma   90.00
#
_symmetry.space_group_name_H-M   'P 1'
#
loop_
_entity.id
_entity.type
_entity.pdbx_description
1 polymer ?
#
loop_
_entity_poly.entity_id
_entity_poly.type
_entity_poly.pdbx_seq_one_letter_code
_entity_poly.pdbx_strand_id
1 'polypeptide(L)'
;RVLRPKVDAAWHLHEATKDLDLTAFVVFSSVAGTFGSAGQSAYAAGNAFLDGLVRRRRALGLPAVSLVWGPWSQDAGMTQALSETDRRRITRSGLPPLTAEQGVALFDAALAGGEPVVLPVRLDLAALRAEEEVPALLRGLVRVRVRRSVAGGSVAVAGLVRRLEGLGRDERREVLL
;
A
#
# COMPACT_ATOMS: atom_id res chain seq x y z
N ARG A 1 5.83 25.70 0.95
CA ARG A 1 4.90 26.41 0.03
C ARG A 1 4.29 25.47 -1.04
N VAL A 2 4.04 24.19 -0.73
CA VAL A 2 3.62 23.17 -1.73
C VAL A 2 2.10 22.87 -1.66
N LEU A 3 1.48 23.15 -0.51
CA LEU A 3 0.09 22.81 -0.22
C LEU A 3 -0.90 23.70 -0.99
N ARG A 4 -0.77 25.03 -0.87
CA ARG A 4 -1.71 26.01 -1.45
C ARG A 4 -1.94 25.84 -2.95
N PRO A 5 -0.90 25.79 -3.81
CA PRO A 5 -1.15 25.66 -5.25
C PRO A 5 -1.93 24.39 -5.62
N LYS A 6 -1.68 23.26 -4.94
CA LYS A 6 -2.34 21.99 -5.27
C LYS A 6 -3.78 21.94 -4.75
N VAL A 7 -4.01 22.43 -3.53
CA VAL A 7 -5.33 22.46 -2.89
C VAL A 7 -6.22 23.50 -3.57
N ASP A 8 -5.75 24.74 -3.69
CA ASP A 8 -6.53 25.85 -4.21
C ASP A 8 -6.86 25.62 -5.70
N ALA A 9 -5.90 25.13 -6.50
CA ALA A 9 -6.17 24.86 -7.92
C ALA A 9 -7.20 23.74 -8.10
N ALA A 10 -7.11 22.65 -7.34
CA ALA A 10 -8.07 21.56 -7.42
C ALA A 10 -9.47 21.98 -6.95
N TRP A 11 -9.53 22.81 -5.90
CA TRP A 11 -10.80 23.39 -5.44
C TRP A 11 -11.42 24.32 -6.48
N HIS A 12 -10.65 25.24 -7.05
CA HIS A 12 -11.14 26.13 -8.11
C HIS A 12 -11.55 25.35 -9.37
N LEU A 13 -10.81 24.30 -9.74
CA LEU A 13 -11.20 23.44 -10.85
C LEU A 13 -12.51 22.69 -10.54
N HIS A 14 -12.71 22.24 -9.30
CA HIS A 14 -13.99 21.66 -8.88
C HIS A 14 -15.13 22.66 -9.05
N GLU A 15 -15.00 23.86 -8.49
CA GLU A 15 -16.03 24.90 -8.56
C GLU A 15 -16.34 25.33 -9.99
N ALA A 16 -15.30 25.48 -10.83
CA ALA A 16 -15.45 25.90 -12.22
C ALA A 16 -16.08 24.84 -13.13
N THR A 17 -16.11 23.58 -12.70
CA THR A 17 -16.55 22.44 -13.55
C THR A 17 -17.70 21.64 -12.97
N LYS A 18 -18.21 21.99 -11.78
CA LYS A 18 -19.27 21.21 -11.11
C LYS A 18 -20.60 21.20 -11.87
N ASP A 19 -20.86 22.23 -12.66
CA ASP A 19 -22.08 22.39 -13.46
C ASP A 19 -21.85 22.09 -14.96
N LEU A 20 -20.68 21.55 -15.32
CA LEU A 20 -20.35 21.14 -16.69
C LEU A 20 -20.58 19.63 -16.86
N ASP A 21 -21.04 19.24 -18.05
CA ASP A 21 -21.17 17.83 -18.46
C ASP A 21 -19.81 17.24 -18.81
N LEU A 22 -18.95 17.07 -17.80
CA LEU A 22 -17.64 16.44 -17.97
C LEU A 22 -17.79 14.94 -18.14
N THR A 23 -17.01 14.36 -19.06
CA THR A 23 -16.86 12.91 -19.14
C THR A 23 -15.93 12.36 -18.04
N ALA A 24 -14.95 13.17 -17.60
CA ALA A 24 -14.01 12.79 -16.55
C ALA A 24 -13.46 14.02 -15.80
N PHE A 25 -13.14 13.80 -14.52
CA PHE A 25 -12.36 14.74 -13.70
C PHE A 25 -11.25 13.92 -13.03
N VAL A 26 -10.00 14.10 -13.45
CA VAL A 26 -8.89 13.24 -13.01
C VAL A 26 -7.87 14.07 -12.26
N VAL A 27 -7.52 13.64 -11.05
CA VAL A 27 -6.47 14.28 -10.24
C VAL A 27 -5.31 13.32 -9.98
N PHE A 28 -4.10 13.86 -10.06
CA PHE A 28 -2.87 13.12 -9.82
C PHE A 28 -2.44 13.30 -8.36
N SER A 29 -2.70 12.25 -7.58
CA SER A 29 -2.30 12.11 -6.17
C SER A 29 -1.02 11.26 -6.08
N SER A 30 -0.60 10.91 -4.87
CA SER A 30 0.61 10.13 -4.62
C SER A 30 0.47 9.24 -3.40
N VAL A 31 1.10 8.07 -3.44
CA VAL A 31 1.23 7.15 -2.30
C VAL A 31 1.74 7.82 -1.02
N ALA A 32 2.47 8.94 -1.13
CA ALA A 32 2.89 9.73 0.04
C ALA A 32 1.72 10.27 0.87
N GLY A 33 0.55 10.52 0.26
CA GLY A 33 -0.68 10.89 0.98
C GLY A 33 -1.38 9.72 1.67
N THR A 34 -1.08 8.48 1.26
CA THR A 34 -1.70 7.27 1.82
C THR A 34 -0.84 6.61 2.89
N PHE A 35 0.46 6.41 2.63
CA PHE A 35 1.40 5.76 3.55
C PHE A 35 2.17 6.76 4.44
N GLY A 36 2.07 8.05 4.14
CA GLY A 36 2.93 9.07 4.71
C GLY A 36 4.33 9.05 4.08
N SER A 37 5.06 10.15 4.25
CA SER A 37 6.47 10.25 3.83
C SER A 37 7.20 11.22 4.75
N ALA A 38 8.28 10.73 5.37
CA ALA A 38 9.06 11.51 6.33
C ALA A 38 9.61 12.78 5.65
N GLY A 39 9.39 13.94 6.28
CA GLY A 39 9.78 15.24 5.71
C GLY A 39 8.84 15.80 4.63
N GLN A 40 7.77 15.08 4.26
CA GLN A 40 6.84 15.47 3.18
C GLN A 40 5.41 15.72 3.67
N SER A 41 5.22 16.21 4.91
CA SER A 41 3.88 16.41 5.50
C SER A 41 2.97 17.31 4.66
N ALA A 42 3.48 18.44 4.16
CA ALA A 42 2.72 19.34 3.31
C ALA A 42 2.36 18.72 1.94
N TYR A 43 3.21 17.82 1.42
CA TYR A 43 2.91 17.11 0.18
C TYR A 43 1.88 16.00 0.41
N ALA A 44 2.05 15.21 1.48
CA ALA A 44 1.09 14.19 1.90
C ALA A 44 -0.30 14.80 2.15
N ALA A 45 -0.39 15.91 2.87
CA ALA A 45 -1.65 16.60 3.14
C ALA A 45 -2.33 17.11 1.84
N GLY A 46 -1.55 17.65 0.89
CA GLY A 46 -2.10 18.08 -0.40
C GLY A 46 -2.66 16.92 -1.23
N ASN A 47 -2.00 15.77 -1.22
CA ASN A 47 -2.49 14.56 -1.88
C ASN A 47 -3.74 13.98 -1.20
N ALA A 48 -3.75 13.92 0.13
CA ALA A 48 -4.92 13.48 0.89
C ALA A 48 -6.14 14.41 0.67
N PHE A 49 -5.92 15.71 0.50
CA PHE A 49 -6.98 16.64 0.11
C PHE A 49 -7.58 16.29 -1.25
N LEU A 50 -6.76 15.98 -2.26
CA LEU A 50 -7.26 15.57 -3.58
C LEU A 50 -8.12 14.31 -3.50
N ASP A 51 -7.67 13.31 -2.75
CA ASP A 51 -8.41 12.06 -2.55
C ASP A 51 -9.76 12.32 -1.88
N GLY A 52 -9.80 13.25 -0.91
CA GLY A 52 -11.03 13.71 -0.26
C GLY A 52 -11.96 14.47 -1.21
N LEU A 53 -11.41 15.37 -2.04
CA LEU A 53 -12.18 16.15 -3.02
C LEU A 53 -12.85 15.24 -4.06
N VAL A 54 -12.16 14.19 -4.52
CA VAL A 54 -12.74 13.23 -5.46
C VAL A 54 -13.88 12.45 -4.82
N ARG A 55 -13.71 11.96 -3.58
CA ARG A 55 -14.81 11.32 -2.84
C ARG A 55 -16.01 12.25 -2.69
N ARG A 56 -15.77 13.53 -2.39
CA ARG A 56 -16.82 14.56 -2.32
C ARG A 56 -17.53 14.74 -3.68
N ARG A 57 -16.79 14.88 -4.79
CA ARG A 57 -17.40 14.99 -6.14
C ARG A 57 -18.28 13.78 -6.46
N ARG A 58 -17.79 12.57 -6.16
CA ARG A 58 -18.54 11.34 -6.43
C ARG A 58 -19.80 11.23 -5.58
N ALA A 59 -19.77 11.68 -4.32
CA ALA A 59 -20.96 11.77 -3.48
C ALA A 59 -22.01 12.78 -4.01
N LEU A 60 -21.61 13.75 -4.83
CA LEU A 60 -22.51 14.68 -5.52
C LEU A 60 -22.99 14.14 -6.89
N GLY A 61 -22.68 12.89 -7.24
CA GLY A 61 -23.00 12.30 -8.54
C GLY A 61 -22.10 12.78 -9.68
N LEU A 62 -21.06 13.57 -9.39
CA LEU A 62 -20.16 14.12 -10.40
C LEU A 62 -19.03 13.11 -10.73
N PRO A 63 -18.58 13.04 -11.99
CA PRO A 63 -17.43 12.24 -12.36
C PRO A 63 -16.19 12.79 -11.66
N ALA A 64 -15.41 11.89 -11.06
CA ALA A 64 -14.09 12.16 -10.50
C ALA A 64 -13.32 10.88 -10.17
N VAL A 65 -12.02 10.87 -10.45
CA VAL A 65 -11.07 9.81 -10.09
C VAL A 65 -9.77 10.42 -9.56
N SER A 66 -9.28 9.92 -8.42
CA SER A 66 -7.95 10.22 -7.88
C SER A 66 -7.01 9.06 -8.15
N LEU A 67 -5.91 9.35 -8.83
CA LEU A 67 -4.86 8.38 -9.15
C LEU A 67 -3.71 8.58 -8.16
N VAL A 68 -3.63 7.72 -7.16
CA VAL A 68 -2.63 7.73 -6.08
C VAL A 68 -1.37 7.02 -6.57
N TRP A 69 -0.57 7.73 -7.36
CA TRP A 69 0.57 7.14 -8.06
C TRP A 69 1.71 6.71 -7.14
N GLY A 70 2.28 5.57 -7.49
CA GLY A 70 3.59 5.13 -7.03
C GLY A 70 4.74 5.87 -7.74
N PRO A 71 5.99 5.46 -7.50
CA PRO A 71 7.14 6.04 -8.17
C PRO A 71 7.15 5.72 -9.67
N TRP A 72 7.69 6.63 -10.48
CA TRP A 72 7.86 6.47 -11.93
C TRP A 72 9.36 6.35 -12.29
N SER A 73 9.68 5.64 -13.37
CA SER A 73 11.02 5.57 -13.93
C SER A 73 11.44 6.96 -14.43
N GLN A 74 12.73 7.24 -14.32
CA GLN A 74 13.26 8.60 -14.38
C GLN A 74 13.58 9.08 -15.80
N ASP A 75 13.10 8.34 -16.80
CA ASP A 75 13.48 8.56 -18.19
C ASP A 75 12.81 9.83 -18.77
N ALA A 76 11.84 10.43 -18.05
CA ALA A 76 11.29 11.77 -18.31
C ALA A 76 10.59 12.42 -17.07
N GLY A 77 10.71 13.75 -16.91
CA GLY A 77 9.83 14.57 -16.05
C GLY A 77 10.37 15.04 -14.68
N MET A 78 9.47 15.61 -13.83
CA MET A 78 9.72 16.30 -12.55
C MET A 78 10.53 15.54 -11.48
N THR A 79 10.84 14.27 -11.69
CA THR A 79 11.48 13.41 -10.70
C THR A 79 13.01 13.33 -10.81
N GLN A 80 13.63 14.07 -11.75
CA GLN A 80 15.09 14.09 -11.95
C GLN A 80 15.93 14.50 -10.72
N ALA A 81 15.32 15.01 -9.65
CA ALA A 81 16.02 15.53 -8.46
C ALA A 81 15.78 14.69 -7.19
N LEU A 82 15.78 13.35 -7.29
CA LEU A 82 15.81 12.50 -6.10
C LEU A 82 17.24 12.14 -5.73
N SER A 83 17.58 12.31 -4.45
CA SER A 83 18.90 11.90 -3.95
C SER A 83 19.05 10.37 -4.02
N GLU A 84 20.29 9.86 -4.03
CA GLU A 84 20.60 8.43 -3.90
C GLU A 84 19.86 7.78 -2.70
N THR A 85 19.66 8.54 -1.63
CA THR A 85 18.92 8.15 -0.43
C THR A 85 17.43 7.95 -0.69
N ASP A 86 16.81 8.81 -1.50
CA ASP A 86 15.40 8.71 -1.86
C ASP A 86 15.15 7.52 -2.77
N ARG A 87 16.07 7.25 -3.72
CA ARG A 87 16.04 6.03 -4.54
C ARG A 87 16.10 4.77 -3.69
N ARG A 88 17.01 4.70 -2.71
CA ARG A 88 17.13 3.54 -1.81
C ARG A 88 15.90 3.33 -0.92
N ARG A 89 15.24 4.42 -0.49
CA ARG A 89 13.94 4.33 0.22
C ARG A 89 12.84 3.80 -0.69
N ILE A 90 12.77 4.26 -1.94
CA ILE A 90 11.80 3.78 -2.93
C ILE A 90 11.98 2.28 -3.17
N THR A 91 13.22 1.80 -3.38
CA THR A 91 13.48 0.38 -3.58
C THR A 91 13.04 -0.48 -2.38
N ARG A 92 13.25 0.00 -1.16
CA ARG A 92 12.80 -0.68 0.08
C ARG A 92 11.29 -0.54 0.36
N SER A 93 10.59 0.36 -0.31
CA SER A 93 9.15 0.55 -0.09
C SER A 93 8.28 -0.57 -0.66
N GLY A 94 8.85 -1.51 -1.42
CA GLY A 94 8.11 -2.55 -2.12
C GLY A 94 7.30 -2.03 -3.31
N LEU A 95 7.50 -0.76 -3.69
CA LEU A 95 6.86 -0.09 -4.81
C LEU A 95 7.91 0.19 -5.90
N PRO A 96 8.25 -0.80 -6.75
CA PRO A 96 9.20 -0.55 -7.83
C PRO A 96 8.65 0.51 -8.81
N PRO A 97 9.53 1.34 -9.42
CA PRO A 97 9.09 2.36 -10.35
C PRO A 97 8.29 1.82 -11.55
N LEU A 98 7.31 2.61 -11.99
CA LEU A 98 6.52 2.40 -13.20
C LEU A 98 7.22 2.99 -14.42
N THR A 99 7.27 2.28 -15.55
CA THR A 99 7.60 2.91 -16.84
C THR A 99 6.44 3.78 -17.33
N ALA A 100 6.68 4.65 -18.32
CA ALA A 100 5.63 5.46 -18.92
C ALA A 100 4.50 4.61 -19.53
N GLU A 101 4.86 3.53 -20.22
CA GLU A 101 3.92 2.59 -20.84
C GLU A 101 3.05 1.90 -19.78
N GLN A 102 3.65 1.49 -18.67
CA GLN A 102 2.92 0.92 -17.52
C GLN A 102 1.99 1.96 -16.89
N GLY A 103 2.46 3.21 -16.76
CA GLY A 103 1.68 4.32 -16.23
C GLY A 103 0.44 4.62 -17.08
N VAL A 104 0.58 4.68 -18.41
CA VAL A 104 -0.55 4.89 -19.34
C VAL A 104 -1.54 3.73 -19.27
N ALA A 105 -1.06 2.48 -19.30
CA ALA A 105 -1.95 1.32 -19.19
C ALA A 105 -2.73 1.31 -17.86
N LEU A 106 -2.10 1.71 -16.77
CA LEU A 106 -2.76 1.82 -15.46
C LEU A 106 -3.73 3.01 -15.38
N PHE A 107 -3.46 4.10 -16.09
CA PHE A 107 -4.37 5.23 -16.20
C PHE A 107 -5.69 4.78 -16.86
N ASP A 108 -5.60 4.10 -18.01
CA ASP A 108 -6.78 3.59 -18.73
C ASP A 108 -7.57 2.58 -17.87
N ALA A 109 -6.87 1.65 -17.22
CA ALA A 109 -7.49 0.68 -16.32
C ALA A 109 -8.21 1.34 -15.14
N ALA A 110 -7.63 2.40 -14.55
CA ALA A 110 -8.24 3.11 -13.44
C ALA A 110 -9.51 3.87 -13.85
N LEU A 111 -9.53 4.46 -15.05
CA LEU A 111 -10.74 5.11 -15.57
C LEU A 111 -11.87 4.13 -15.88
N ALA A 112 -11.53 2.89 -16.25
CA ALA A 112 -12.52 1.82 -16.46
C ALA A 112 -13.05 1.19 -15.16
N GLY A 113 -12.34 1.30 -14.04
CA GLY A 113 -12.62 0.57 -12.80
C GLY A 113 -13.75 1.12 -11.92
N GLY A 114 -14.25 2.34 -12.18
CA GLY A 114 -15.39 2.95 -11.47
C GLY A 114 -15.13 3.42 -10.03
N GLU A 115 -14.00 3.00 -9.43
CA GLU A 115 -13.57 3.39 -8.08
C GLU A 115 -13.10 4.85 -8.04
N PRO A 116 -13.50 5.63 -7.02
CA PRO A 116 -13.18 7.05 -6.94
C PRO A 116 -11.71 7.32 -6.61
N VAL A 117 -11.06 6.45 -5.84
CA VAL A 117 -9.65 6.61 -5.43
C VAL A 117 -8.94 5.29 -5.68
N VAL A 118 -8.00 5.30 -6.62
CA VAL A 118 -7.28 4.10 -7.06
C VAL A 118 -5.79 4.32 -6.83
N LEU A 119 -5.06 3.26 -6.47
CA LEU A 119 -3.60 3.26 -6.34
C LEU A 119 -3.02 2.51 -7.54
N PRO A 120 -2.63 3.20 -8.64
CA PRO A 120 -1.97 2.56 -9.75
C PRO A 120 -0.49 2.45 -9.39
N VAL A 121 -0.15 1.29 -8.83
CA VAL A 121 1.17 0.98 -8.29
C VAL A 121 1.61 -0.42 -8.71
N ARG A 122 2.91 -0.62 -8.81
CA ARG A 122 3.49 -1.97 -8.78
C ARG A 122 3.79 -2.34 -7.34
N LEU A 123 3.51 -3.59 -6.99
CA LEU A 123 3.83 -4.15 -5.68
C LEU A 123 4.79 -5.32 -5.86
N ASP A 124 5.97 -5.19 -5.28
CA ASP A 124 6.89 -6.31 -5.09
C ASP A 124 6.58 -6.99 -3.75
N LEU A 125 5.67 -7.95 -3.79
CA LEU A 125 5.26 -8.70 -2.60
C LEU A 125 6.41 -9.57 -2.03
N ALA A 126 7.42 -9.91 -2.82
CA ALA A 126 8.57 -10.67 -2.34
C ALA A 126 9.50 -9.76 -1.54
N ALA A 127 9.79 -8.56 -2.05
CA ALA A 127 10.54 -7.54 -1.32
C ALA A 127 9.83 -7.15 -0.02
N LEU A 128 8.52 -6.92 -0.06
CA LEU A 128 7.74 -6.59 1.16
C LEU A 128 7.77 -7.69 2.22
N ARG A 129 7.88 -8.97 1.84
CA ARG A 129 8.01 -10.09 2.79
C ARG A 129 9.39 -10.18 3.45
N ALA A 130 10.41 -9.64 2.79
CA ALA A 130 11.79 -9.67 3.27
C ALA A 130 12.08 -8.53 4.26
N GLU A 131 11.25 -7.48 4.27
CA GLU A 131 11.34 -6.39 5.25
C GLU A 131 10.93 -6.87 6.65
N GLU A 132 11.63 -6.36 7.69
CA GLU A 132 11.35 -6.71 9.09
C GLU A 132 9.96 -6.25 9.53
N GLU A 133 9.49 -5.12 9.01
CA GLU A 133 8.19 -4.56 9.33
C GLU A 133 7.38 -4.22 8.07
N VAL A 134 6.30 -4.97 7.84
CA VAL A 134 5.35 -4.71 6.75
C VAL A 134 4.40 -3.59 7.17
N PRO A 135 4.25 -2.51 6.35
CA PRO A 135 3.28 -1.45 6.61
C PRO A 135 1.88 -2.00 6.85
N ALA A 136 1.17 -1.47 7.86
CA ALA A 136 -0.13 -2.00 8.28
C ALA A 136 -1.14 -2.14 7.12
N LEU A 137 -1.16 -1.15 6.23
CA LEU A 137 -2.00 -1.12 5.03
C LEU A 137 -1.73 -2.28 4.04
N LEU A 138 -0.53 -2.87 4.06
CA LEU A 138 -0.11 -3.93 3.13
C LEU A 138 -0.15 -5.33 3.76
N ARG A 139 -0.43 -5.46 5.07
CA ARG A 139 -0.45 -6.76 5.76
C ARG A 139 -1.52 -7.71 5.22
N GLY A 140 -2.60 -7.19 4.63
CA GLY A 140 -3.62 -8.02 3.96
C GLY A 140 -3.13 -8.64 2.64
N LEU A 141 -2.11 -8.04 2.00
CA LEU A 141 -1.55 -8.50 0.72
C LEU A 141 -0.32 -9.40 0.94
N VAL A 142 0.32 -9.27 2.09
CA VAL A 142 1.49 -10.05 2.47
C VAL A 142 1.08 -11.12 3.48
N ARG A 143 0.99 -12.37 3.03
CA ARG A 143 0.75 -13.52 3.91
C ARG A 143 1.97 -13.75 4.80
N VAL A 144 2.06 -13.06 5.95
CA VAL A 144 3.11 -13.30 6.95
C VAL A 144 2.85 -14.67 7.54
N ARG A 145 3.69 -15.66 7.20
CA ARG A 145 3.62 -16.99 7.78
C ARG A 145 4.02 -16.84 9.25
N VAL A 146 3.03 -16.77 10.15
CA VAL A 146 3.28 -16.81 11.60
C VAL A 146 4.01 -18.13 11.85
N ARG A 147 5.34 -18.06 12.05
CA ARG A 147 6.09 -19.18 12.60
C ARG A 147 5.56 -19.34 14.02
N ARG A 148 4.59 -20.23 14.21
CA ARG A 148 4.33 -20.83 15.52
C ARG A 148 5.64 -21.51 15.91
N SER A 149 6.42 -20.87 16.78
CA SER A 149 7.52 -21.54 17.44
C SER A 149 6.90 -22.68 18.26
N VAL A 150 7.10 -23.91 17.83
CA VAL A 150 6.80 -25.09 18.63
C VAL A 150 7.90 -25.22 19.68
N ALA A 151 8.04 -24.21 20.55
CA ALA A 151 9.01 -24.25 21.64
C ALA A 151 8.53 -25.19 22.78
N GLY A 152 7.22 -25.49 22.84
CA GLY A 152 6.64 -26.38 23.86
C GLY A 152 6.61 -27.86 23.48
N GLY A 153 6.70 -28.20 22.19
CA GLY A 153 6.50 -29.59 21.73
C GLY A 153 7.67 -30.51 22.11
N SER A 154 8.91 -30.04 22.01
CA SER A 154 10.10 -30.84 22.34
C SER A 154 10.17 -31.18 23.83
N VAL A 155 9.88 -30.22 24.72
CA VAL A 155 9.90 -30.43 26.18
C VAL A 155 8.74 -31.31 26.63
N ALA A 156 7.55 -31.13 26.06
CA ALA A 156 6.39 -31.97 26.37
C ALA A 156 6.59 -33.42 25.89
N VAL A 157 7.16 -33.62 24.70
CA VAL A 157 7.49 -34.96 24.17
C VAL A 157 8.58 -35.62 25.00
N ALA A 158 9.65 -34.89 25.38
CA ALA A 158 10.69 -35.42 26.25
C ALA A 158 10.15 -35.79 27.65
N GLY A 159 9.20 -35.01 28.18
CA GLY A 159 8.52 -35.31 29.44
C GLY A 159 7.62 -36.55 29.35
N LEU A 160 6.90 -36.71 28.24
CA LEU A 160 6.06 -37.89 27.99
C LEU A 160 6.91 -39.16 27.82
N VAL A 161 8.00 -39.09 27.07
CA VAL A 161 8.94 -40.23 26.89
C VAL A 161 9.49 -40.69 28.24
N ARG A 162 9.95 -39.76 29.09
CA ARG A 162 10.45 -40.07 30.44
C ARG A 162 9.37 -40.70 31.34
N ARG A 163 8.11 -40.28 31.19
CA ARG A 163 6.99 -40.83 31.96
C ARG A 163 6.63 -42.25 31.52
N LEU A 164 6.83 -42.58 30.24
CA LEU A 164 6.54 -43.91 29.69
C LEU A 164 7.68 -44.92 29.96
N GLU A 165 8.93 -44.48 30.07
CA GLU A 165 10.10 -45.35 30.34
C GLU A 165 9.96 -46.17 31.63
N GLY A 166 9.31 -45.63 32.66
CA GLY A 166 9.11 -46.29 33.96
C GLY A 166 7.88 -47.20 34.05
N LEU A 167 7.05 -47.28 33.01
CA LEU A 167 5.77 -48.00 33.04
C LEU A 167 5.82 -49.33 32.30
N GLY A 168 4.99 -50.29 32.73
CA GLY A 168 4.73 -51.53 32.01
C GLY A 168 3.96 -51.31 30.69
N ARG A 169 3.94 -52.30 29.80
CA ARG A 169 3.36 -52.16 28.45
C ARG A 169 1.87 -51.79 28.46
N ASP A 170 1.10 -52.31 29.42
CA ASP A 170 -0.33 -52.05 29.53
C ASP A 170 -0.60 -50.65 30.11
N GLU A 171 0.18 -50.23 31.11
CA GLU A 171 0.12 -48.89 31.71
C GLU A 171 0.53 -47.79 30.71
N ARG A 172 1.52 -48.06 29.84
CA ARG A 172 1.88 -47.14 28.74
C ARG A 172 0.72 -46.92 27.79
N ARG A 173 -0.11 -47.93 27.57
CA ARG A 173 -1.24 -47.88 26.62
C ARG A 173 -2.40 -47.07 27.18
N GLU A 174 -2.62 -47.14 28.50
CA GLU A 174 -3.62 -46.34 29.21
C GLU A 174 -3.22 -44.85 29.25
N VAL A 175 -1.94 -44.52 29.42
CA VAL A 175 -1.44 -43.13 29.40
C VAL A 175 -1.50 -42.49 28.00
N LEU A 176 -1.59 -43.28 26.93
CA LEU A 176 -1.60 -42.83 25.54
C LEU A 176 -3.02 -42.69 24.93
N LEU A 177 -4.06 -43.09 25.66
CA LEU A 177 -5.48 -42.98 25.28
C LEU A 177 -6.16 -41.86 26.06
#